data_AF-A0A413HD96-F1
#
_entry.id   AF-A0A413HD96-F1
#
_cell.length_a   1.000
_cell.length_b   1.000
_cell.length_c   1.000
_cell.angle_alpha   90.00
_cell.angle_beta   90.00
_cell.angle_gamma   90.00
#
_symmetry.space_group_name_H-M   'P 1'
#
loop_
_entity.id
_entity.type
_entity.pdbx_description
1 polymer ?
#
loop_
_entity_poly.entity_id
_entity_poly.type
_entity_poly.pdbx_seq_one_letter_code
_entity_poly.pdbx_strand_id
1 'polypeptide(L)'
;MKSGIVDALRLQGIAASEVDAVSVVVDEHSTSIDGKYNLAESVDEELRCGMFNPTWQTSYPPVFSDWLPKIPVSYVDSSKVAMVRAADVTANWAFMAERDKETYPRAYEMLSKATVLGLL
;
A
#
# COMPACT_ATOMS: atom_id res chain seq x y z
N MET A 1 6.04 2.34 -1.90
CA MET A 1 4.69 2.35 -1.31
C MET A 1 4.08 3.75 -1.34
N LYS A 2 4.63 4.74 -0.62
CA LYS A 2 4.09 6.12 -0.57
C LYS A 2 3.80 6.77 -1.91
N SER A 3 4.76 6.72 -2.84
CA SER A 3 4.58 7.29 -4.18
C SER A 3 3.38 6.68 -4.91
N GLY A 4 3.22 5.36 -4.85
CA GLY A 4 2.10 4.68 -5.48
C GLY A 4 0.73 5.09 -4.92
N ILE A 5 0.64 5.34 -3.60
CA ILE A 5 -0.59 5.84 -2.97
C ILE A 5 -0.90 7.27 -3.45
N VAL A 6 0.10 8.15 -3.45
CA VAL A 6 -0.06 9.54 -3.90
C VAL A 6 -0.44 9.61 -5.38
N ASP A 7 0.19 8.79 -6.21
CA ASP A 7 -0.12 8.71 -7.64
C ASP A 7 -1.55 8.18 -7.87
N ALA A 8 -1.98 7.17 -7.10
CA ALA A 8 -3.36 6.66 -7.15
C ALA A 8 -4.39 7.74 -6.77
N LEU A 9 -4.14 8.51 -5.71
CA LEU A 9 -5.01 9.63 -5.30
C LEU A 9 -5.06 10.72 -6.37
N ARG A 10 -3.90 11.08 -6.93
CA ARG A 10 -3.80 12.07 -8.02
C ARG A 10 -4.58 11.62 -9.25
N LEU A 11 -4.52 10.34 -9.62
CA LEU A 11 -5.27 9.78 -10.76
C LEU A 11 -6.79 9.88 -10.54
N GLN A 12 -7.23 9.79 -9.29
CA GLN A 12 -8.64 9.97 -8.91
C GLN A 12 -9.02 11.44 -8.70
N GLY A 13 -8.08 12.39 -8.88
CA GLY A 13 -8.32 13.82 -8.66
C GLY A 13 -8.51 14.19 -7.19
N ILE A 14 -8.06 13.35 -6.26
CA ILE A 14 -8.19 13.55 -4.81
C ILE A 14 -6.86 14.10 -4.28
N ALA A 15 -6.89 15.24 -3.58
CA ALA A 15 -5.70 15.71 -2.88
C ALA A 15 -5.51 14.92 -1.57
N ALA A 16 -4.27 14.55 -1.25
CA ALA A 16 -3.98 13.82 0.00
C ALA A 16 -4.41 14.58 1.26
N SER A 17 -4.50 15.92 1.19
CA SER A 17 -4.99 16.79 2.25
C SER A 17 -6.51 16.77 2.43
N GLU A 18 -7.26 16.20 1.49
CA GLU A 18 -8.73 16.06 1.55
C GLU A 18 -9.17 14.71 2.12
N VAL A 19 -8.23 13.84 2.47
CA VAL A 19 -8.53 12.51 2.99
C VAL A 19 -8.88 12.58 4.48
N ASP A 20 -10.14 12.28 4.79
CA ASP A 20 -10.65 12.32 6.17
C ASP A 20 -10.29 11.11 7.03
N ALA A 21 -10.14 9.95 6.41
CA ALA A 21 -9.86 8.70 7.10
C ALA A 21 -9.18 7.69 6.18
N VAL A 22 -8.35 6.84 6.80
CA VAL A 22 -7.72 5.70 6.15
C VAL A 22 -7.95 4.47 7.01
N SER A 23 -8.21 3.33 6.39
CA SER A 23 -8.27 2.03 7.06
C SER A 23 -7.49 1.01 6.26
N VAL A 24 -6.69 0.18 6.94
CA VAL A 24 -5.90 -0.86 6.31
C VAL A 24 -6.45 -2.22 6.73
N VAL A 25 -6.75 -3.06 5.75
CA VAL A 25 -7.25 -4.42 5.97
C VAL A 25 -6.30 -5.37 5.25
N VAL A 26 -5.75 -6.32 5.99
CA VAL A 26 -4.74 -7.26 5.48
C VAL A 26 -5.16 -8.68 5.78
N ASP A 27 -4.74 -9.61 4.92
CA ASP A 27 -4.89 -11.04 5.19
C ASP A 27 -4.12 -11.42 6.45
N GLU A 28 -4.74 -12.25 7.29
CA GLU A 28 -4.10 -12.83 8.45
C GLU A 28 -3.09 -13.89 7.98
N HIS A 29 -1.85 -13.48 7.79
CA HIS A 29 -0.72 -14.39 7.68
C HIS A 29 0.05 -14.39 8.99
N SER A 30 0.35 -15.58 9.51
CA SER A 30 1.10 -15.77 10.75
C SER A 30 2.47 -15.09 10.64
N THR A 31 2.59 -13.88 11.17
CA THR A 31 3.87 -13.17 11.21
C THR A 31 4.70 -13.71 12.35
N SER A 32 5.83 -14.33 12.01
CA SER A 32 6.92 -14.57 12.96
C SER A 32 7.29 -13.24 13.62
N ILE A 33 7.24 -13.24 14.95
CA ILE A 33 7.29 -12.08 15.82
C ILE A 33 8.75 -11.79 16.17
N ASP A 34 9.35 -10.77 15.54
CA ASP A 34 10.39 -9.98 16.18
C ASP A 34 9.75 -8.65 16.54
N GLY A 35 9.04 -8.63 17.68
CA GLY A 35 8.07 -7.62 18.11
C GLY A 35 8.60 -6.21 18.40
N LYS A 36 9.48 -5.69 17.54
CA LYS A 36 10.08 -4.36 17.67
C LYS A 36 9.28 -3.27 16.95
N TYR A 37 8.52 -3.62 15.92
CA TYR A 37 7.54 -2.76 15.24
C TYR A 37 6.41 -3.63 14.67
N ASN A 38 5.16 -3.37 15.06
CA ASN A 38 4.03 -4.03 14.42
C ASN A 38 3.60 -3.26 13.16
N LEU A 39 2.94 -3.93 12.21
CA LEU A 39 2.50 -3.32 10.95
C LEU A 39 1.65 -2.05 11.18
N ALA A 40 0.85 -2.02 12.25
CA ALA A 40 0.04 -0.86 12.58
C ALA A 40 0.86 0.38 12.94
N GLU A 41 1.94 0.22 13.70
CA GLU A 41 2.88 1.29 14.00
C GLU A 41 3.57 1.80 12.74
N SER A 42 4.10 0.90 11.92
CA SER A 42 4.79 1.30 10.68
C SER A 42 3.86 2.04 9.72
N VAL A 43 2.60 1.60 9.60
CA VAL A 43 1.58 2.28 8.78
C VAL A 43 1.27 3.68 9.34
N ASP A 44 1.10 3.81 10.65
CA ASP A 44 0.78 5.09 11.29
C ASP A 44 1.96 6.08 11.23
N GLU A 45 3.18 5.60 11.44
CA GLU A 45 4.40 6.41 11.28
C GLU A 45 4.58 6.87 9.83
N GLU A 46 4.46 5.97 8.86
CA GLU A 46 4.73 6.29 7.47
C GLU A 46 3.67 7.20 6.83
N LEU A 47 2.39 7.00 7.17
CA LEU A 47 1.28 7.67 6.50
C LEU A 47 0.74 8.89 7.26
N ARG A 48 0.83 8.92 8.60
CA ARG A 48 0.20 9.96 9.44
C ARG A 48 1.19 10.80 10.24
N CYS A 49 2.20 10.20 10.87
CA CYS A 49 3.12 10.94 11.75
C CYS A 49 4.38 11.48 11.04
N GLY A 50 4.78 10.83 9.95
CA GLY A 50 6.11 10.99 9.38
C GLY A 50 7.14 10.11 10.09
N MET A 51 8.27 9.89 9.42
CA MET A 51 9.37 9.07 9.95
C MET A 51 10.62 9.90 10.13
N PHE A 52 11.28 9.74 11.27
CA PHE A 52 12.61 10.28 11.47
C PHE A 52 13.64 9.16 11.41
N ASN A 53 14.67 9.34 10.57
CA ASN A 53 15.81 8.45 10.57
C ASN A 53 16.96 9.05 11.39
N PRO A 54 17.28 8.47 12.57
CA PRO A 54 18.34 9.00 13.43
C PRO A 54 19.74 8.76 12.87
N THR A 55 19.94 7.71 12.07
CA THR A 55 21.24 7.41 11.44
C THR A 55 21.62 8.45 10.39
N TRP A 56 20.65 8.92 9.60
CA TRP A 56 20.86 9.93 8.56
C TRP A 56 20.40 11.34 8.98
N GLN A 57 19.97 11.52 10.23
CA GLN A 57 19.42 12.76 10.77
C GLN A 57 18.38 13.43 9.84
N THR A 58 17.55 12.61 9.21
CA THR A 58 16.62 13.06 8.16
C THR A 58 15.19 12.75 8.55
N SER A 59 14.31 13.74 8.43
CA SER A 59 12.86 13.61 8.62
C SER A 59 12.16 13.45 7.27
N TYR A 60 11.20 12.54 7.21
CA TYR A 60 10.30 12.34 6.09
C TYR A 60 8.88 12.70 6.51
N PRO A 61 8.21 13.64 5.82
CA PRO A 61 6.85 14.03 6.17
C PRO A 61 5.86 12.87 5.95
N PRO A 62 4.70 12.90 6.65
CA PRO A 62 3.61 11.97 6.39
C PRO A 62 3.03 12.13 4.99
N VAL A 63 2.27 11.12 4.56
CA VAL A 63 1.56 11.16 3.26
C VAL A 63 0.28 11.99 3.36
N PHE A 64 -0.46 11.79 4.44
CA PHE A 64 -1.71 12.49 4.72
C PHE A 64 -1.48 13.66 5.67
N SER A 65 -2.50 14.48 5.82
CA SER A 65 -2.49 15.63 6.72
C SER A 65 -2.43 15.23 8.20
N ASP A 66 -1.82 16.10 9.00
CA ASP A 66 -1.59 15.90 10.44
C ASP A 66 -2.87 15.68 11.28
N TRP A 67 -4.03 16.06 10.75
CA TRP A 67 -5.34 15.92 11.40
C TRP A 67 -6.01 14.56 11.16
N LEU A 68 -5.44 13.70 10.31
CA LEU A 68 -5.97 12.36 10.05
C LEU A 68 -6.06 11.56 11.37
N PRO A 69 -7.16 10.85 11.64
CA PRO A 69 -7.25 9.94 12.77
C PRO A 69 -6.19 8.83 12.69
N LYS A 70 -5.90 8.20 13.84
CA LYS A 70 -5.03 7.01 13.89
C LYS A 70 -5.55 5.94 12.92
N ILE A 71 -4.65 5.36 12.13
CA ILE A 71 -5.02 4.41 11.08
C ILE A 71 -5.27 3.02 11.69
N PRO A 72 -6.50 2.49 11.68
CA PRO A 72 -6.75 1.13 12.12
C PRO A 72 -6.20 0.13 11.09
N VAL A 73 -5.48 -0.88 11.60
CA VAL A 73 -5.06 -2.05 10.83
C VAL A 73 -5.87 -3.24 11.32
N SER A 74 -6.63 -3.86 10.41
CA SER A 74 -7.45 -5.04 10.68
C SER A 74 -6.87 -6.26 9.97
N TYR A 75 -6.77 -7.36 10.70
CA TYR A 75 -6.36 -8.66 10.17
C TYR A 75 -7.60 -9.50 9.93
N VAL A 76 -7.73 -10.06 8.73
CA VAL A 76 -8.90 -10.86 8.34
C VAL A 76 -8.47 -12.15 7.66
N ASP A 77 -9.27 -13.19 7.83
CA ASP A 77 -9.18 -14.37 6.98
C ASP A 77 -9.69 -14.02 5.57
N SER A 78 -8.77 -13.85 4.62
CA SER A 78 -9.11 -13.48 3.23
C SER A 78 -10.02 -14.49 2.54
N SER A 79 -10.11 -15.74 3.02
CA SER A 79 -11.09 -16.70 2.48
C SER A 79 -12.54 -16.26 2.69
N LYS A 80 -12.76 -15.37 3.67
CA LYS A 80 -14.07 -14.80 4.03
C LYS A 80 -14.24 -13.36 3.54
N VAL A 81 -13.18 -12.70 3.09
CA VAL A 81 -13.18 -11.29 2.64
C VAL A 81 -12.68 -11.19 1.20
N ALA A 82 -13.62 -11.21 0.26
CA ALA A 82 -13.33 -11.28 -1.18
C ALA A 82 -12.43 -10.16 -1.69
N MET A 83 -12.58 -8.93 -1.17
CA MET A 83 -11.76 -7.78 -1.58
C MET A 83 -10.28 -7.93 -1.19
N VAL A 84 -10.01 -8.46 0.01
CA VAL A 84 -8.63 -8.73 0.46
C VAL A 84 -8.03 -9.83 -0.39
N ARG A 85 -8.77 -10.92 -0.63
CA ARG A 85 -8.32 -11.99 -1.52
C ARG A 85 -8.05 -11.50 -2.95
N ALA A 86 -8.90 -10.64 -3.49
CA ALA A 86 -8.71 -10.06 -4.82
C ALA A 86 -7.46 -9.19 -4.88
N ALA A 87 -7.19 -8.40 -3.83
CA ALA A 87 -5.97 -7.61 -3.72
C ALA A 87 -4.71 -8.49 -3.73
N ASP A 88 -4.68 -9.57 -2.92
CA ASP A 88 -3.53 -10.49 -2.86
C ASP A 88 -3.28 -11.19 -4.20
N VAL A 89 -4.33 -11.69 -4.85
CA VAL A 89 -4.22 -12.32 -6.17
C VAL A 89 -3.70 -11.33 -7.21
N THR A 90 -4.19 -10.08 -7.18
CA THR A 90 -3.75 -9.03 -8.10
C THR A 90 -2.29 -8.65 -7.87
N ALA A 91 -1.87 -8.49 -6.61
CA ALA A 91 -0.50 -8.18 -6.25
C ALA A 91 0.47 -9.30 -6.68
N ASN A 92 0.11 -10.57 -6.42
CA ASN A 92 0.91 -11.72 -6.83
C ASN A 92 1.04 -11.83 -8.35
N TRP A 93 -0.06 -11.56 -9.08
CA TRP A 93 -0.03 -11.54 -10.54
C TRP A 93 0.86 -10.41 -11.08
N ALA A 94 0.74 -9.19 -10.54
CA ALA A 94 1.55 -8.05 -10.95
C ALA A 94 3.05 -8.30 -10.67
N PHE A 95 3.38 -8.87 -9.51
CA PHE A 95 4.75 -9.24 -9.17
C PHE A 95 5.32 -10.29 -10.15
N MET A 96 4.55 -11.33 -10.46
CA MET A 96 4.94 -12.37 -11.41
C MET A 96 5.15 -11.79 -12.82
N ALA A 97 4.25 -10.93 -13.28
CA ALA A 97 4.35 -10.27 -14.58
C ALA A 97 5.61 -9.39 -14.72
N GLU A 98 5.98 -8.65 -13.67
CA GLU A 98 7.23 -7.86 -13.66
C GLU A 98 8.47 -8.77 -13.58
N ARG A 99 8.47 -9.75 -12.69
CA ARG A 99 9.60 -10.67 -12.47
C ARG A 99 9.93 -11.47 -13.73
N ASP A 100 8.90 -11.98 -14.41
CA ASP A 100 9.06 -12.89 -15.54
C ASP A 100 8.98 -12.19 -16.89
N LYS A 101 9.14 -10.86 -16.95
CA LYS A 101 8.97 -10.07 -18.19
C LYS A 101 9.82 -10.52 -19.37
N GLU A 102 10.98 -11.13 -19.13
CA GLU A 102 11.85 -11.67 -20.18
C GLU A 102 11.36 -13.02 -20.72
N THR A 103 10.82 -13.87 -19.84
CA THR A 103 10.37 -15.24 -20.15
C THR A 103 8.90 -15.28 -20.60
N TYR A 104 8.08 -14.36 -20.08
CA TYR A 104 6.65 -14.22 -20.39
C TYR A 104 6.25 -12.75 -20.63
N PRO A 105 6.75 -12.14 -21.73
CA PRO A 105 6.57 -10.71 -22.00
C PRO A 105 5.11 -10.30 -22.14
N ARG A 106 4.23 -11.21 -22.56
CA ARG A 106 2.80 -10.92 -22.71
C ARG A 106 2.14 -10.51 -21.39
N ALA A 107 2.49 -11.15 -20.26
CA ALA A 107 1.94 -10.74 -18.96
C ALA A 107 2.39 -9.34 -18.58
N TYR A 108 3.66 -9.01 -18.84
CA TYR A 108 4.21 -7.67 -18.62
C TYR A 108 3.55 -6.61 -19.51
N GLU A 109 3.30 -6.93 -20.78
CA GLU A 109 2.54 -6.04 -21.68
C GLU A 109 1.11 -5.78 -21.18
N MET A 110 0.45 -6.81 -20.63
CA MET A 110 -0.88 -6.65 -20.05
C MET A 110 -0.83 -5.79 -18.78
N LEU A 111 0.15 -6.04 -17.90
CA LEU A 111 0.37 -5.23 -16.71
C LEU A 111 0.63 -3.78 -17.08
N SER A 112 1.59 -3.50 -17.97
CA SER A 112 1.94 -2.13 -18.37
C SER A 112 0.76 -1.36 -19.01
N LYS A 113 -0.10 -2.05 -19.78
CA LYS A 113 -1.35 -1.46 -20.28
C LYS A 113 -2.36 -1.20 -19.16
N ALA A 114 -2.46 -2.10 -18.19
CA ALA A 114 -3.32 -1.95 -17.03
C ALA A 114 -2.81 -0.87 -16.05
N THR A 115 -1.50 -0.62 -15.96
CA THR A 115 -0.94 0.48 -15.15
C THR A 115 -1.35 1.86 -15.69
N VAL A 116 -1.81 1.94 -16.95
CA VAL A 116 -2.47 3.12 -17.56
C VAL A 116 -4.00 3.10 -17.30
N LEU A 117 -4.52 2.34 -16.33
CA LEU A 117 -5.91 2.44 -15.87
C LEU A 117 -6.16 3.72 -15.05
N GLY A 118 -5.89 4.87 -15.68
CA GLY A 118 -6.80 6.01 -15.69
C GLY A 118 -7.83 5.85 -16.82
N LEU A 119 -8.50 4.70 -16.91
CA LEU A 119 -9.60 4.40 -17.84
C LEU A 119 -10.62 3.43 -17.24
N LEU A 120 -10.92 3.58 -15.94
CA LEU A 120 -12.21 3.23 -15.37
C LEU A 120 -12.64 4.36 -14.43
#